data_AF-A0A496BE51-F1
#
_entry.id   AF-A0A496BE51-F1
#
_cell.length_a   1.000
_cell.length_b   1.000
_cell.length_c   1.000
_cell.angle_alpha   90.00
_cell.angle_beta   90.00
_cell.angle_gamma   90.00
#
_symmetry.space_group_name_H-M   'P 1'
#
loop_
_entity.id
_entity.type
_entity.pdbx_description
1 polymer ?
#
loop_
_entity_poly.entity_id
_entity_poly.type
_entity_poly.pdbx_seq_one_letter_code
_entity_poly.pdbx_strand_id
1 'polypeptide(L)'
;MSKSNLNNLNMLYLQQLPGHLITKATKASFIDEPIWQMRDAVEVIKEIEQTEFAITNVYVYALKDGVPIVPSEAVYDFEIEELPLNYPWHQIVKKSSDMTMDFVKKFQFLASGSFHGQEAAFSFWAFNEKVYRRFQKYGDEMEAKKNDEE
;
A
#
# COMPACT_ATOMS: atom_id res chain seq x y z
N MET A 1 4.15 -14.38 23.83
CA MET A 1 4.46 -13.21 22.97
C MET A 1 4.70 -13.73 21.57
N SER A 2 3.81 -13.46 20.62
CA SER A 2 4.03 -13.83 19.23
C SER A 2 5.18 -12.99 18.70
N LYS A 3 6.28 -13.65 18.30
CA LYS A 3 7.38 -12.99 17.61
C LYS A 3 6.82 -12.57 16.25
N SER A 4 6.62 -11.28 16.06
CA SER A 4 6.32 -10.67 14.76
C SER A 4 7.28 -11.26 13.73
N ASN A 5 6.76 -11.87 12.67
CA ASN A 5 7.59 -12.56 11.69
C ASN A 5 8.27 -11.47 10.85
N LEU A 6 9.54 -11.17 11.16
CA LEU A 6 10.35 -10.12 10.51
C LEU A 6 10.65 -10.41 9.02
N ASN A 7 9.99 -11.39 8.41
CA ASN A 7 10.16 -11.75 7.01
C ASN A 7 9.20 -11.00 6.06
N ASN A 8 8.16 -10.32 6.58
CA ASN A 8 7.43 -9.39 5.74
C ASN A 8 8.23 -8.10 5.61
N LEU A 9 8.88 -7.94 4.47
CA LEU A 9 9.57 -6.72 4.07
C LEU A 9 8.69 -5.49 4.34
N ASN A 10 7.39 -5.56 4.04
CA ASN A 10 6.42 -4.49 4.30
C ASN A 10 6.36 -4.06 5.77
N MET A 11 6.41 -5.02 6.69
CA MET A 11 6.37 -4.76 8.14
C MET A 11 7.61 -4.02 8.67
N LEU A 12 8.76 -4.12 8.01
CA LEU A 12 9.98 -3.42 8.44
C LEU A 12 9.92 -1.92 8.13
N TYR A 13 9.24 -1.54 7.05
CA TYR A 13 9.11 -0.14 6.65
C TYR A 13 8.08 0.56 7.52
N LEU A 14 6.96 -0.11 7.78
CA LEU A 14 5.86 0.43 8.57
C LEU A 14 6.25 0.62 10.05
N GLN A 15 7.27 -0.09 10.55
CA GLN A 15 7.85 0.17 11.88
C GLN A 15 8.48 1.56 12.04
N GLN A 16 8.76 2.28 10.94
CA GLN A 16 9.27 3.65 11.00
C GLN A 16 8.17 4.70 11.16
N LEU A 17 6.90 4.31 11.04
CA LEU A 17 5.77 5.21 11.28
C LEU A 17 5.65 5.57 12.77
N PRO A 18 5.07 6.75 13.09
CA PRO A 18 4.69 7.07 14.47
C PRO A 18 3.91 5.92 15.13
N GLY A 19 4.36 5.49 16.31
CA GLY A 19 3.83 4.28 16.94
C GLY A 19 2.31 4.28 17.15
N HIS A 20 1.70 5.46 17.34
CA HIS A 20 0.26 5.59 17.49
C HIS A 20 -0.53 5.16 16.23
N LEU A 21 0.03 5.36 15.02
CA LEU A 21 -0.58 4.91 13.77
C LEU A 21 -0.51 3.40 13.62
N ILE A 22 0.58 2.78 14.07
CA ILE A 22 0.70 1.32 14.11
C ILE A 22 -0.26 0.71 15.12
N THR A 23 -0.46 1.33 16.28
CA THR A 23 -1.41 0.82 17.29
C THR A 23 -2.87 0.93 16.86
N LYS A 24 -3.20 1.84 15.93
CA LYS A 24 -4.53 1.96 15.33
C LYS A 24 -4.79 0.92 14.24
N ALA A 25 -3.75 0.26 13.73
CA ALA A 25 -3.91 -0.78 12.72
C ALA A 25 -4.63 -2.01 13.30
N THR A 26 -5.57 -2.53 12.54
CA THR A 26 -6.22 -3.81 12.80
C THR A 26 -5.37 -4.93 12.21
N LYS A 27 -5.32 -6.08 12.91
CA LYS A 27 -4.64 -7.28 12.43
C LYS A 27 -5.65 -8.26 11.84
N ALA A 28 -5.32 -8.83 10.70
CA ALA A 28 -6.04 -9.96 10.12
C ALA A 28 -5.32 -11.27 10.43
N SER A 29 -6.06 -12.38 10.55
CA SER A 29 -5.48 -13.71 10.78
C SER A 29 -4.83 -14.32 9.54
N PHE A 30 -5.16 -13.80 8.35
CA PHE A 30 -4.75 -14.35 7.06
C PHE A 30 -3.59 -13.58 6.40
N ILE A 31 -3.17 -12.44 6.97
CA ILE A 31 -2.06 -11.64 6.43
C ILE A 31 -1.31 -10.98 7.59
N ASP A 32 0.02 -10.96 7.49
CA ASP A 32 0.89 -10.31 8.48
C ASP A 32 1.22 -8.89 8.01
N GLU A 33 0.17 -8.06 7.94
CA GLU A 33 0.22 -6.66 7.50
C GLU A 33 -0.71 -5.80 8.36
N PRO A 34 -0.37 -4.53 8.62
CA PRO A 34 -1.27 -3.59 9.28
C PRO A 34 -2.36 -3.17 8.31
N ILE A 35 -3.60 -3.14 8.82
CA ILE A 35 -4.78 -2.75 8.06
C ILE A 35 -5.43 -1.56 8.75
N TRP A 36 -5.60 -0.44 8.06
CA TRP A 36 -6.16 0.78 8.61
C TRP A 36 -7.56 1.05 8.06
N GLN A 37 -8.44 1.53 8.92
CA GLN A 37 -9.68 2.14 8.47
C GLN A 37 -9.37 3.43 7.69
N MET A 38 -10.30 3.85 6.83
CA MET A 38 -10.18 5.03 5.97
C MET A 38 -9.52 6.25 6.63
N ARG A 39 -9.98 6.65 7.82
CA ARG A 39 -9.45 7.83 8.52
C ARG A 39 -7.96 7.69 8.85
N ASP A 40 -7.58 6.56 9.43
CA ASP A 40 -6.20 6.30 9.83
C ASP A 40 -5.31 6.05 8.61
N ALA A 41 -5.86 5.46 7.54
CA ALA A 41 -5.17 5.29 6.27
C ALA A 41 -4.73 6.64 5.67
N VAL A 42 -5.58 7.67 5.72
CA VAL A 42 -5.24 9.04 5.30
C VAL A 42 -4.11 9.64 6.16
N GLU A 43 -4.11 9.40 7.47
CA GLU A 43 -3.04 9.84 8.37
C GLU A 43 -1.72 9.14 8.01
N VAL A 44 -1.76 7.83 7.77
CA VAL A 44 -0.60 7.02 7.38
C VAL A 44 0.03 7.50 6.06
N ILE A 45 -0.78 7.79 5.03
CA ILE A 45 -0.26 8.27 3.73
C ILE A 45 0.52 9.58 3.90
N LYS A 46 -0.03 10.51 4.71
CA LYS A 46 0.63 11.80 4.96
C LYS A 46 1.95 11.63 5.70
N GLU A 47 2.01 10.72 6.66
CA GLU A 47 3.25 10.42 7.37
C GLU A 47 4.28 9.76 6.45
N ILE A 48 3.87 8.80 5.60
CA ILE A 48 4.76 8.17 4.62
C ILE A 48 5.36 9.22 3.68
N GLU A 49 4.59 10.22 3.23
CA GLU A 49 5.10 11.32 2.39
C GLU A 49 6.24 12.12 3.06
N GLN A 50 6.28 12.18 4.40
CA GLN A 50 7.36 12.83 5.15
C GLN A 50 8.60 11.94 5.34
N THR A 51 8.56 10.70 4.86
CA THR A 51 9.66 9.74 4.93
C THR A 51 10.41 9.60 3.61
N GLU A 52 11.33 8.63 3.53
CA GLU A 52 12.04 8.24 2.30
C GLU A 52 11.35 7.12 1.51
N PHE A 53 10.11 6.75 1.86
CA PHE A 53 9.40 5.63 1.24
C PHE A 53 8.31 6.11 0.28
N ALA A 54 8.19 5.42 -0.85
CA ALA A 54 7.09 5.62 -1.80
C ALA A 54 6.12 4.44 -1.69
N ILE A 55 4.82 4.73 -1.66
CA ILE A 55 3.78 3.70 -1.69
C ILE A 55 3.73 3.12 -3.10
N THR A 56 3.77 1.80 -3.26
CA THR A 56 3.73 1.15 -4.57
C THR A 56 2.47 0.36 -4.81
N ASN A 57 1.91 -0.22 -3.74
CA ASN A 57 0.69 -0.99 -3.81
C ASN A 57 -0.25 -0.56 -2.69
N VAL A 58 -1.53 -0.52 -3.01
CA VAL A 58 -2.62 -0.32 -2.06
C VAL A 58 -3.53 -1.54 -2.13
N TYR A 59 -3.71 -2.21 -1.00
CA TYR A 59 -4.64 -3.32 -0.86
C TYR A 59 -5.90 -2.87 -0.15
N VAL A 60 -7.07 -3.21 -0.71
CA VAL A 60 -8.37 -2.88 -0.13
C VAL A 60 -9.04 -4.13 0.43
N TYR A 61 -9.57 -3.99 1.64
CA TYR A 61 -10.32 -5.02 2.37
C TYR A 61 -11.70 -4.51 2.74
N ALA A 62 -12.66 -5.44 2.88
CA ALA A 62 -13.94 -5.14 3.51
C ALA A 62 -13.83 -5.35 5.03
N LEU A 63 -14.51 -4.53 5.81
CA LEU A 63 -14.71 -4.73 7.24
C LEU A 63 -16.09 -5.32 7.48
N LYS A 64 -16.11 -6.46 8.18
CA LYS A 64 -17.33 -7.08 8.70
C LYS A 64 -17.23 -7.13 10.21
N ASP A 65 -18.14 -6.45 10.91
CA ASP A 65 -18.16 -6.37 12.38
C ASP A 65 -16.80 -5.92 12.97
N GLY A 66 -16.13 -4.99 12.28
CA GLY A 66 -14.80 -4.48 12.67
C GLY A 66 -13.63 -5.40 12.34
N VAL A 67 -13.88 -6.56 11.72
CA VAL A 67 -12.85 -7.53 11.33
C VAL A 67 -12.58 -7.42 9.82
N PRO A 68 -11.32 -7.23 9.40
CA PRO A 68 -10.95 -7.30 7.99
C PRO A 68 -11.24 -8.68 7.42
N ILE A 69 -11.88 -8.71 6.25
CA ILE A 69 -12.12 -9.91 5.46
C ILE A 69 -11.66 -9.68 4.02
N VAL A 70 -11.26 -10.76 3.36
CA VAL A 70 -11.06 -10.77 1.90
C VAL A 70 -12.41 -11.19 1.29
N PRO A 71 -13.19 -10.26 0.70
CA PRO A 71 -14.38 -10.68 -0.04
C PRO A 71 -13.94 -11.53 -1.24
N SER A 72 -14.74 -12.54 -1.60
CA SER A 72 -14.46 -13.49 -2.69
C SER A 72 -14.26 -12.85 -4.07
N GLU A 73 -14.49 -11.53 -4.21
CA GLU A 73 -14.49 -10.80 -5.48
C GLU A 73 -13.73 -9.46 -5.45
N ALA A 74 -13.06 -9.07 -4.36
CA ALA A 74 -12.39 -7.77 -4.32
C ALA A 74 -11.13 -7.74 -3.43
N VAL A 75 -9.99 -8.08 -4.04
CA VAL A 75 -8.73 -7.43 -3.71
C VAL A 75 -8.46 -6.49 -4.88
N TYR A 76 -8.59 -5.19 -4.63
CA TYR A 76 -8.11 -4.19 -5.59
C TYR A 76 -6.66 -3.92 -5.26
N ASP A 77 -5.77 -4.38 -6.13
CA ASP A 77 -4.37 -3.97 -6.15
C ASP A 77 -4.28 -2.73 -7.03
N PHE A 78 -3.93 -1.60 -6.42
CA PHE A 78 -3.59 -0.39 -7.15
C PHE A 78 -2.08 -0.26 -7.18
N GLU A 79 -1.51 -0.56 -8.33
CA GLU A 79 -0.09 -0.36 -8.61
C GLU A 79 0.14 1.02 -9.21
N ILE A 80 1.18 1.68 -8.74
CA ILE A 80 1.59 2.96 -9.31
C ILE A 80 2.41 2.70 -10.58
N GLU A 81 2.03 3.37 -11.67
CA GLU A 81 2.77 3.33 -12.92
C GLU A 81 4.27 3.56 -12.69
N GLU A 82 5.09 2.68 -13.26
CA GLU A 82 6.53 2.79 -13.16
C GLU A 82 7.04 4.07 -13.84
N LEU A 83 7.80 4.86 -13.09
CA LEU A 83 8.43 6.08 -13.59
C LEU A 83 9.84 5.81 -14.09
N PRO A 84 10.39 6.62 -15.01
CA PRO A 84 11.77 6.46 -15.48
C PRO A 84 12.79 6.32 -14.34
N LEU A 85 13.84 5.52 -14.54
CA LEU A 85 14.88 5.26 -13.53
C LEU A 85 15.58 6.54 -13.03
N ASN A 86 15.64 7.59 -13.86
CA ASN A 86 16.24 8.88 -13.51
C ASN A 86 15.26 9.89 -12.89
N TYR A 87 13.99 9.53 -12.71
CA TYR A 87 12.98 10.42 -12.14
C TYR A 87 13.28 10.71 -10.67
N PRO A 88 13.30 11.96 -10.18
CA PRO A 88 13.79 12.26 -8.83
C PRO A 88 12.97 11.57 -7.72
N TRP A 89 13.65 10.90 -6.77
CA TRP A 89 12.98 10.08 -5.74
C TRP A 89 11.93 10.85 -4.92
N HIS A 90 12.23 12.05 -4.47
CA HIS A 90 11.28 12.89 -3.72
C HIS A 90 9.99 13.18 -4.52
N GLN A 91 10.06 13.24 -5.86
CA GLN A 91 8.88 13.39 -6.71
C GLN A 91 8.10 12.09 -6.85
N ILE A 92 8.79 10.94 -6.81
CA ILE A 92 8.13 9.62 -6.75
C ILE A 92 7.36 9.49 -5.45
N VAL A 93 7.98 9.79 -4.30
CA VAL A 93 7.32 9.78 -2.99
C VAL A 93 6.06 10.64 -3.02
N LYS A 94 6.18 11.91 -3.44
CA LYS A 94 5.03 12.80 -3.55
C LYS A 94 3.93 12.29 -4.49
N LYS A 95 4.29 11.93 -5.73
CA LYS A 95 3.32 11.42 -6.72
C LYS A 95 2.62 10.18 -6.19
N SER A 96 3.36 9.29 -5.51
CA SER A 96 2.82 8.07 -4.95
C SER A 96 1.79 8.31 -3.86
N SER A 97 2.09 9.24 -2.94
CA SER A 97 1.18 9.65 -1.88
C SER A 97 -0.07 10.34 -2.44
N ASP A 98 0.09 11.24 -3.42
CA ASP A 98 -1.04 11.93 -4.07
C ASP A 98 -1.99 10.93 -4.75
N MET A 99 -1.45 10.01 -5.55
CA MET A 99 -2.24 8.97 -6.23
C MET A 99 -2.94 8.04 -5.24
N THR A 100 -2.24 7.62 -4.19
CA THR A 100 -2.78 6.77 -3.13
C THR A 100 -3.90 7.48 -2.36
N MET A 101 -3.71 8.76 -2.03
CA MET A 101 -4.70 9.59 -1.36
C MET A 101 -5.99 9.71 -2.18
N ASP A 102 -5.86 9.96 -3.48
CA ASP A 102 -7.00 10.05 -4.39
C ASP A 102 -7.74 8.71 -4.52
N PHE A 103 -6.99 7.60 -4.60
CA PHE A 103 -7.55 6.25 -4.62
C PHE A 103 -8.35 5.94 -3.34
N VAL A 104 -7.75 6.17 -2.17
CA VAL A 104 -8.40 5.94 -0.86
C VAL A 104 -9.66 6.79 -0.73
N LYS A 105 -9.61 8.08 -1.10
CA LYS A 105 -10.79 8.97 -1.10
C LYS A 105 -11.88 8.53 -2.09
N LYS A 106 -11.52 7.96 -3.25
CA LYS A 106 -12.51 7.45 -4.21
C LYS A 106 -13.31 6.30 -3.62
N PHE A 107 -12.68 5.42 -2.83
CA PHE A 107 -13.39 4.35 -2.10
C PHE A 107 -14.34 4.88 -1.03
N GLN A 108 -14.06 6.04 -0.42
CA GLN A 108 -14.99 6.72 0.50
C GLN A 108 -16.32 7.07 -0.19
N PHE A 109 -16.25 7.53 -1.44
CA PHE A 109 -17.42 7.89 -2.22
C PHE A 109 -18.23 6.65 -2.66
N LEU A 110 -17.56 5.55 -3.02
CA LEU A 110 -18.23 4.32 -3.44
C LEU A 110 -18.91 3.58 -2.28
N ALA A 111 -18.28 3.56 -1.10
CA ALA A 111 -18.84 2.94 0.11
C ALA A 111 -20.05 3.73 0.65
N SER A 112 -20.09 5.05 0.46
CA SER A 112 -21.24 5.88 0.84
C SER A 112 -22.40 5.83 -0.16
N GLY A 113 -22.18 5.31 -1.37
CA GLY A 113 -23.16 5.31 -2.46
C GLY A 113 -24.03 4.05 -2.57
N SER A 114 -23.47 2.84 -2.49
CA SER A 114 -24.21 1.64 -2.92
C SER A 114 -23.76 0.29 -2.34
N PHE A 115 -22.70 0.22 -1.53
CA PHE A 115 -22.17 -1.05 -1.01
C PHE A 115 -22.59 -1.28 0.44
N HIS A 116 -23.75 -1.93 0.62
CA HIS A 116 -24.20 -2.68 1.82
C HIS A 116 -23.47 -2.48 3.16
N GLY A 117 -23.34 -1.25 3.68
CA GLY A 117 -22.87 -0.97 5.04
C GLY A 117 -21.50 -1.56 5.41
N GLN A 118 -20.67 -1.93 4.44
CA GLN A 118 -19.33 -2.46 4.69
C GLN A 118 -18.31 -1.33 4.57
N GLU A 119 -17.57 -1.08 5.65
CA GLU A 119 -16.48 -0.11 5.66
C GLU A 119 -15.26 -0.69 4.93
N ALA A 120 -14.57 0.13 4.15
CA ALA A 120 -13.31 -0.26 3.53
C ALA A 120 -12.14 -0.06 4.49
N ALA A 121 -11.16 -0.96 4.42
CA ALA A 121 -9.88 -0.83 5.09
C ALA A 121 -8.73 -1.07 4.12
N PHE A 122 -7.55 -0.55 4.48
CA PHE A 122 -6.43 -0.44 3.55
C PHE A 122 -5.14 -0.99 4.16
N SER A 123 -4.34 -1.67 3.35
CA SER A 123 -2.92 -1.87 3.63
C SER A 123 -2.09 -1.26 2.51
N PHE A 124 -0.85 -0.90 2.82
CA PHE A 124 0.07 -0.24 1.91
C PHE A 124 1.35 -1.03 1.85
N TRP A 125 1.87 -1.24 0.64
CA TRP A 125 3.27 -1.57 0.46
C TRP A 125 4.02 -0.32 0.07
N ALA A 126 5.17 -0.10 0.72
CA ALA A 126 6.02 1.03 0.45
C ALA A 126 7.48 0.60 0.38
N PHE A 127 8.24 1.17 -0.56
CA PHE A 127 9.64 0.86 -0.75
C PHE A 127 10.49 2.12 -0.68
N ASN A 128 11.73 1.99 -0.22
CA ASN A 128 12.72 3.04 -0.38
C ASN A 128 13.33 3.00 -1.80
N GLU A 129 14.09 4.03 -2.13
CA GLU A 129 14.68 4.19 -3.47
C GLU A 129 15.48 2.97 -3.90
N LYS A 130 16.34 2.44 -3.02
CA LYS A 130 17.23 1.34 -3.34
C LYS A 130 16.46 0.07 -3.73
N VAL A 131 15.36 -0.23 -3.03
CA VAL A 131 14.54 -1.40 -3.31
C VAL A 131 13.70 -1.16 -4.56
N TYR A 132 13.05 -0.01 -4.67
CA TYR A 132 12.21 0.33 -5.82
C TYR A 132 13.00 0.29 -7.13
N ARG A 133 14.18 0.90 -7.19
CA ARG A 133 15.03 0.91 -8.40
C ARG A 133 15.54 -0.48 -8.80
N ARG A 134 15.70 -1.40 -7.84
CA ARG A 134 16.04 -2.79 -8.17
C ARG A 134 14.89 -3.45 -8.90
N PHE A 135 13.66 -3.32 -8.39
CA PHE A 135 12.47 -3.87 -9.05
C PHE A 135 12.28 -3.33 -10.46
N GLN A 136 12.34 -2.01 -10.63
CA GLN A 136 12.23 -1.38 -11.96
C GLN A 136 13.26 -1.93 -12.95
N LYS A 137 14.52 -2.04 -12.53
CA LYS A 137 15.58 -2.58 -13.39
C LYS A 137 15.35 -4.05 -13.77
N TYR A 138 14.83 -4.86 -12.86
CA TYR A 138 14.45 -6.24 -13.17
C TYR A 138 13.27 -6.30 -14.15
N GLY A 139 12.29 -5.39 -14.02
CA GLY A 139 11.19 -5.23 -14.97
C GLY A 139 11.71 -4.94 -16.38
N ASP A 140 12.53 -3.89 -16.53
CA ASP A 140 13.15 -3.49 -17.80
C ASP A 140 13.93 -4.65 -18.45
N GLU A 141 14.74 -5.38 -17.67
CA GLU A 141 15.55 -6.51 -18.15
C GLU A 141 14.70 -7.70 -18.62
N MET A 142 13.51 -7.91 -18.04
CA MET A 142 12.59 -8.98 -18.42
C MET A 142 11.76 -8.62 -19.65
N GLU A 143 11.30 -7.37 -19.76
CA GLU A 143 10.60 -6.88 -20.95
C GLU A 143 11.52 -6.88 -22.18
N ALA A 144 12.78 -6.44 -22.03
CA ALA A 144 13.75 -6.45 -23.11
C ALA A 144 13.98 -7.86 -23.67
N LYS A 145 14.12 -8.87 -22.78
CA LYS A 145 14.27 -10.27 -23.21
C LYS A 145 13.06 -10.84 -23.92
N LYS A 146 11.85 -10.45 -23.52
CA LYS A 146 10.62 -10.92 -24.15
C LYS A 146 10.48 -10.40 -25.58
N ASN A 147 10.92 -9.15 -25.82
CA ASN A 147 10.88 -8.54 -27.16
C ASN A 147 11.97 -9.08 -28.10
N ASP A 148 13.05 -9.68 -27.58
CA ASP A 148 14.09 -10.34 -28.39
C ASP A 148 13.70 -11.77 -28.80
N GLU A 149 12.63 -12.35 -28.22
CA GLU A 149 12.13 -13.71 -28.49
C GLU A 149 10.90 -13.75 -29.42
N GLU A 150 10.37 -12.60 -29.85
CA GLU A 150 9.29 -12.43 -30.85
C GLU A 150 9.83 -12.11 -32.25
#